data_AF-A0A6M0C9T4-F1
#
_entry.id   AF-A0A6M0C9T4-F1
#
_cell.length_a   1.000
_cell.length_b   1.000
_cell.length_c   1.000
_cell.angle_alpha   90.00
_cell.angle_beta   90.00
_cell.angle_gamma   90.00
#
_symmetry.space_group_name_H-M   'P 1'
#
loop_
_entity.id
_entity.type
_entity.pdbx_description
1 polymer ?
#
loop_
_entity_poly.entity_id
_entity_poly.type
_entity_poly.pdbx_seq_one_letter_code
_entity_poly.pdbx_strand_id
1 'polypeptide(L)' 'MTIIPDQLNQWFPHHRQQEYVSLLMGRVGLTRRRAECFVRLWAYVWLKQVWLKQAGTNPNG' A
#
# COMPACT_ATOMS: atom_id res chain seq x y z
N MET A 1 10.84 7.10 11.22
CA MET A 1 10.19 5.78 11.24
C MET A 1 10.06 5.31 9.79
N THR A 2 11.11 4.66 9.27
CA THR A 2 11.19 4.18 7.89
C THR A 2 10.37 2.89 7.79
N ILE A 3 9.33 2.90 6.95
CA ILE A 3 8.55 1.70 6.66
C ILE A 3 9.49 0.72 5.94
N ILE A 4 9.81 -0.39 6.60
CA ILE A 4 10.73 -1.39 6.06
C ILE A 4 10.00 -2.11 4.92
N PRO A 5 10.60 -2.23 3.72
CA PRO A 5 9.98 -2.90 2.57
C PRO A 5 9.44 -4.30 2.89
N ASP A 6 10.11 -5.02 3.80
CA ASP A 6 9.69 -6.35 4.24
C ASP A 6 8.38 -6.35 5.03
N GLN A 7 8.09 -5.30 5.81
CA GLN A 7 6.79 -5.17 6.46
C GLN A 7 5.67 -4.97 5.44
N LEU A 8 5.93 -4.25 4.34
CA LEU A 8 4.94 -4.08 3.30
C LEU A 8 4.56 -5.42 2.67
N ASN A 9 5.53 -6.32 2.46
CA ASN A 9 5.26 -7.67 1.95
C ASN A 9 4.46 -8.54 2.93
N GLN A 10 4.58 -8.31 4.24
CA GLN A 10 3.80 -9.01 5.25
C GLN A 10 2.32 -8.61 5.23
N TRP A 11 2.03 -7.32 5.09
CA TRP A 11 0.66 -6.79 5.07
C TRP A 11 0.03 -6.81 3.67
N PHE A 12 0.87 -6.78 2.64
CA PHE A 12 0.43 -6.72 1.25
C PHE A 12 1.34 -7.60 0.38
N PRO A 13 1.10 -8.92 0.36
CA PRO A 13 1.99 -9.87 -0.30
C PRO A 13 2.07 -9.63 -1.81
N HIS A 14 3.20 -10.00 -2.39
CA HIS A 14 3.52 -9.75 -3.80
C HIS A 14 2.46 -10.30 -4.78
N HIS A 15 1.82 -11.44 -4.48
CA HIS A 15 0.75 -11.98 -5.34
C HIS A 15 -0.46 -11.03 -5.43
N ARG A 16 -0.90 -10.46 -4.29
CA ARG A 16 -1.97 -9.45 -4.24
C ARG A 16 -1.56 -8.19 -4.99
N GLN A 17 -0.32 -7.74 -4.83
CA GLN A 17 0.20 -6.60 -5.58
C GLN A 17 0.07 -6.83 -7.09
N GLN A 18 0.44 -8.01 -7.57
CA GLN A 18 0.37 -8.38 -8.99
C GLN A 18 -1.07 -8.40 -9.52
N GLU A 19 -2.04 -8.87 -8.73
CA GLU A 19 -3.46 -8.84 -9.10
C GLU A 19 -3.96 -7.41 -9.34
N TYR A 20 -3.64 -6.48 -8.42
CA TYR A 20 -4.00 -5.07 -8.56
C TYR A 20 -3.27 -4.40 -9.72
N VAL A 21 -1.99 -4.74 -9.95
CA VAL A 21 -1.23 -4.25 -11.11
C VAL A 21 -1.91 -4.69 -12.41
N SER A 22 -2.28 -5.96 -12.53
CA SER A 22 -2.98 -6.48 -13.71
C SER A 22 -4.34 -5.81 -13.92
N LEU A 23 -5.10 -5.56 -12.86
CA LEU A 23 -6.37 -4.82 -12.94
C LEU A 23 -6.18 -3.37 -13.42
N LEU A 24 -5.16 -2.68 -12.91
CA LEU A 24 -4.85 -1.30 -13.30
C LEU A 24 -4.36 -1.20 -14.75
N MET A 25 -3.55 -2.17 -15.19
CA MET A 25 -3.12 -2.27 -16.58
C MET A 25 -4.31 -2.50 -17.51
N GLY A 26 -5.24 -3.39 -17.13
CA GLY A 26 -6.41 -3.75 -17.97
C GLY A 26 -7.52 -2.70 -18.02
N ARG A 27 -7.64 -1.82 -17.02
CA ARG A 27 -8.77 -0.85 -16.93
C ARG A 27 -8.40 0.60 -17.20
N VAL A 28 -7.16 1.00 -16.90
CA VAL A 28 -6.75 2.42 -16.90
C VAL A 28 -5.69 2.71 -17.98
N GLY A 29 -5.26 1.70 -18.73
CA GLY A 29 -4.21 1.85 -19.75
C GLY A 29 -2.84 2.19 -19.14
N LEU A 30 -2.64 1.87 -17.86
CA LEU A 30 -1.37 2.09 -17.18
C LEU A 30 -0.32 1.10 -17.67
N THR A 31 0.90 1.59 -17.89
CA THR A 31 2.04 0.68 -18.10
C THR A 31 2.39 -0.03 -16.80
N ARG A 32 2.96 -1.24 -16.90
CA ARG A 32 3.31 -2.09 -15.75
C ARG A 32 4.06 -1.33 -14.64
N ARG A 33 5.11 -0.57 -14.99
CA ARG A 33 5.87 0.22 -14.01
C ARG A 33 5.03 1.28 -13.30
N ARG A 34 4.11 1.94 -14.01
CA ARG A 34 3.22 2.95 -13.42
C ARG A 34 2.20 2.30 -12.48
N ALA A 35 1.65 1.16 -12.87
CA ALA A 35 0.75 0.37 -12.02
C ALA A 35 1.46 -0.14 -10.75
N GLU A 36 2.68 -0.68 -10.87
CA GLU A 36 3.49 -1.12 -9.72
C GLU A 36 3.78 0.05 -8.76
N CYS A 37 4.21 1.20 -9.28
CA CYS A 37 4.42 2.39 -8.46
C CYS A 37 3.14 2.87 -7.78
N PHE A 38 2.02 2.88 -8.49
CA PHE A 38 0.72 3.30 -7.94
C PHE A 38 0.29 2.40 -6.78
N VAL A 39 0.39 1.08 -6.96
CA VAL A 39 0.03 0.08 -5.94
C VAL A 39 0.90 0.24 -4.68
N ARG A 40 2.21 0.50 -4.84
CA ARG A 40 3.11 0.77 -3.70
C ARG A 40 2.78 2.07 -2.97
N LEU A 41 2.52 3.16 -3.72
CA LEU A 41 2.13 4.44 -3.16
C LEU A 41 0.81 4.34 -2.39
N TRP A 42 -0.18 3.66 -2.96
CA TRP A 42 -1.47 3.43 -2.32
C TRP A 42 -1.33 2.65 -1.01
N ALA A 43 -0.54 1.57 -1.01
CA ALA A 43 -0.30 0.77 0.18
C ALA A 43 0.45 1.58 1.27
N TYR A 44 1.40 2.43 0.88
CA TYR A 44 2.08 3.34 1.81
C TYR A 44 1.12 4.35 2.45
N VAL A 45 0.24 4.96 1.66
CA VAL A 45 -0.76 5.91 2.15
C VAL A 45 -1.74 5.24 3.10
N TRP A 46 -2.23 4.04 2.75
CA TRP A 46 -3.11 3.27 3.61
C TRP A 46 -2.41 2.92 4.92
N LEU A 47 -1.21 2.37 4.88
CA LEU A 47 -0.44 2.04 6.07
C LEU A 47 -0.29 3.27 6.96
N LYS A 48 0.16 4.41 6.41
CA LYS A 48 0.26 5.68 7.14
C LYS A 48 -1.06 6.07 7.83
N GLN A 49 -2.21 5.92 7.16
CA GLN A 49 -3.50 6.20 7.78
C GLN A 49 -3.87 5.24 8.90
N VAL A 50 -3.58 3.94 8.75
CA VAL A 50 -3.81 2.94 9.80
C VAL A 50 -2.97 3.25 11.03
N TRP A 51 -1.71 3.61 10.85
CA TRP A 51 -0.82 4.01 11.95
C TRP A 51 -1.27 5.32 12.60
N LEU A 52 -1.65 6.33 11.82
CA LEU A 52 -2.17 7.61 12.35
C LEU A 52 -3.49 7.43 13.12
N LYS A 53 -4.38 6.53 12.64
CA LYS A 53 -5.64 6.23 13.32
C LYS A 53 -5.42 5.54 14.66
N GLN A 54 -4.41 4.68 14.76
CA GLN A 54 -4.01 4.07 16.04
C GLN A 54 -3.35 5.08 16.99
N ALA A 55 -2.56 6.03 16.47
CA ALA A 55 -1.93 7.09 17.27
C ALA A 55 -2.93 8.09 17.88
N GLY A 56 -4.14 8.21 17.31
CA GLY A 56 -5.22 9.07 17.82
C GLY A 56 -6.11 8.44 18.91
N THR A 57 -5.90 7.16 19.26
CA THR A 57 -6.69 6.47 20.29
C THR A 57 -5.86 6.28 21.55
N ASN A 58 -5.57 7.38 22.23
CA ASN A 58 -5.19 7.35 23.64
C ASN A 58 -6.47 7.62 24.46
N PRO A 59 -7.00 6.65 25.24
CA PRO A 59 -8.12 6.88 26.15
C PRO A 59 -7.71 7.48 27.51
N ASN A 60 -6.52 8.06 27.66
CA ASN A 60 -6.13 8.79 28.88
C ASN A 60 -5.40 10.09 28.54
N GLY A 61 -6.15 11.19 28.61
CA GLY A 61 -5.68 12.57 28.64
C GLY A 61 -6.76 13.43 29.24
#